data_AF-A7I1I3-F1
#
_entry.id   AF-A7I1I3-F1
#
_cell.length_a   1.000
_cell.length_b   1.000
_cell.length_c   1.000
_cell.angle_alpha   90.00
_cell.angle_beta   90.00
_cell.angle_gamma   90.00
#
_symmetry.space_group_name_H-M   'P 1'
#
loop_
_entity.id
_entity.type
_entity.pdbx_description
1 polymer ?
#
loop_
_entity_poly.entity_id
_entity_poly.type
_entity_poly.pdbx_seq_one_letter_code
_entity_poly.pdbx_strand_id
1 'polypeptide(L)'
;MTTTVVEVGISLPRLSIIVIVGAEKMGLASLHQLRGRVGRNGGIGYCYLYTKLESIPERLKEFAATLDGFKVAEIDLKNRQAGDLLDGTIQHGETFNYFDYDEDIALKAKERLKKFKISQNDEMKF
;
A
#
# COMPACT_ATOMS: atom_id res chain seq x y z
N MET A 1 1.69 -23.82 26.54
CA MET A 1 1.23 -22.42 26.42
C MET A 1 2.43 -21.57 26.06
N THR A 2 2.41 -20.88 24.92
CA THR A 2 3.48 -19.96 24.51
C THR A 2 2.91 -18.55 24.51
N THR A 3 3.35 -17.74 25.46
CA THR A 3 3.11 -16.30 25.50
C THR A 3 4.28 -15.60 24.83
N THR A 4 3.95 -14.66 23.93
CA THR A 4 4.79 -13.57 23.41
C THR A 4 6.08 -13.97 22.67
N VAL A 5 6.27 -13.39 21.48
CA VAL A 5 7.42 -13.57 20.58
C VAL A 5 7.35 -14.84 19.72
N VAL A 6 6.59 -14.78 18.62
CA VAL A 6 7.02 -15.52 17.42
C VAL A 6 8.10 -14.67 16.78
N GLU A 7 9.33 -14.96 17.19
CA GLU A 7 10.53 -14.60 16.45
C GLU A 7 10.35 -15.07 15.00
N VAL A 8 10.61 -14.17 14.07
CA VAL A 8 10.51 -14.46 12.64
C VAL A 8 11.47 -15.60 12.30
N GLY A 9 10.96 -16.82 12.10
CA GLY A 9 11.81 -17.96 11.69
C GLY A 9 11.15 -19.34 11.65
N ILE A 10 10.06 -19.58 12.40
CA ILE A 10 9.44 -20.90 12.47
C ILE A 10 8.17 -20.95 11.62
N SER A 11 8.25 -21.63 10.46
CA SER A 11 7.08 -21.93 9.62
C SER A 11 6.40 -23.21 10.13
N LEU A 12 5.31 -23.07 10.88
CA LEU A 12 4.48 -24.21 11.25
C LEU A 12 3.63 -24.64 10.03
N PRO A 13 3.78 -25.88 9.53
CA PRO A 13 3.11 -26.34 8.30
C PRO A 13 1.57 -26.39 8.39
N ARG A 14 0.98 -26.22 9.58
CA ARG A 14 -0.47 -26.18 9.83
C ARG A 14 -0.91 -24.91 10.56
N LEU A 15 -0.27 -23.78 10.28
CA LEU A 15 -0.72 -22.51 10.86
C LEU A 15 -2.05 -22.08 10.20
N SER A 16 -3.15 -22.30 10.91
CA SER A 16 -4.50 -21.92 10.48
C SER A 16 -4.98 -20.60 11.09
N ILE A 17 -4.35 -20.12 12.16
CA ILE A 17 -4.76 -18.92 12.88
C ILE A 17 -3.53 -18.09 13.25
N ILE A 18 -3.61 -16.78 13.04
CA ILE A 18 -2.66 -15.79 13.55
C ILE A 18 -3.42 -14.67 14.27
N VAL A 19 -2.87 -14.21 15.40
CA VAL A 19 -3.35 -13.03 16.13
C VAL A 19 -2.22 -12.03 16.22
N ILE A 20 -2.39 -10.86 15.61
CA ILE A 20 -1.41 -9.79 15.58
C ILE A 20 -1.81 -8.74 16.62
N VAL A 21 -1.03 -8.67 17.70
CA VAL A 21 -1.26 -7.74 18.82
C VAL A 21 -0.53 -6.42 18.56
N GLY A 22 -1.23 -5.30 18.74
CA GLY A 22 -0.66 -3.97 18.50
C GLY A 22 -0.56 -3.64 17.01
N ALA A 23 -1.50 -4.15 16.19
CA ALA A 23 -1.47 -3.97 14.74
C ALA A 23 -1.44 -2.50 14.30
N GLU A 24 -1.95 -1.58 15.15
CA GLU A 24 -1.92 -0.14 14.92
C GLU A 24 -0.50 0.45 14.81
N LYS A 25 0.52 -0.26 15.30
CA LYS A 25 1.92 0.17 15.24
C LYS A 25 2.68 -0.36 14.03
N MET A 26 2.06 -1.25 13.25
CA MET A 26 2.71 -1.91 12.11
C MET A 26 2.27 -1.30 10.78
N GLY A 27 3.18 -1.25 9.81
CA GLY A 27 2.85 -0.91 8.41
C GLY A 27 1.97 -2.00 7.77
N LEU A 28 1.11 -1.61 6.82
CA LEU A 28 0.15 -2.55 6.22
C LEU A 28 0.83 -3.64 5.39
N ALA A 29 1.98 -3.32 4.78
CA ALA A 29 2.80 -4.32 4.08
C ALA A 29 3.27 -5.45 5.02
N SER A 30 3.72 -5.11 6.23
CA SER A 30 4.14 -6.11 7.23
C SER A 30 2.96 -6.96 7.71
N LEU A 31 1.79 -6.35 7.92
CA LEU A 31 0.56 -7.09 8.26
C LEU A 31 0.17 -8.04 7.12
N HIS A 32 0.28 -7.61 5.86
CA HIS A 32 0.00 -8.44 4.69
C HIS A 32 0.95 -9.64 4.61
N GLN A 33 2.24 -9.42 4.86
CA GLN A 33 3.22 -10.51 4.88
C GLN A 33 2.95 -11.52 6.00
N LEU A 34 2.58 -11.05 7.20
CA LEU A 34 2.20 -11.94 8.31
C LEU A 34 0.93 -12.73 8.00
N ARG A 35 -0.08 -12.08 7.39
CA ARG A 35 -1.30 -12.73 6.90
C ARG A 35 -0.98 -13.82 5.88
N GLY A 36 0.00 -13.61 5.00
CA GLY A 36 0.42 -14.62 4.02
C GLY A 36 1.08 -15.87 4.62
N ARG A 37 1.40 -15.88 5.92
CA ARG A 37 1.99 -17.04 6.61
C ARG A 37 0.95 -18.04 7.15
N VAL A 38 -0.34 -17.70 7.14
CA VAL A 38 -1.45 -18.59 7.51
C VAL A 38 -2.18 -19.15 6.28
N GLY A 39 -2.76 -20.35 6.41
CA GLY A 39 -3.65 -20.91 5.36
C GLY A 39 -2.93 -21.52 4.15
N ARG A 40 -1.70 -22.02 4.32
CA ARG A 40 -0.98 -22.74 3.24
C ARG A 40 -1.65 -24.09 2.92
N ASN A 41 -1.54 -24.54 1.67
CA ASN A 41 -2.05 -25.82 1.14
C ASN A 41 -3.60 -25.95 1.06
N GLY A 42 -4.32 -24.86 0.81
CA GLY A 42 -5.76 -24.89 0.55
C GLY A 42 -6.65 -25.01 1.79
N GLY A 43 -6.06 -24.93 2.99
CA GLY A 43 -6.81 -24.82 4.25
C GLY A 43 -7.29 -23.39 4.52
N ILE A 44 -8.40 -23.26 5.26
CA ILE A 44 -8.90 -21.95 5.69
C ILE A 44 -7.96 -21.37 6.75
N GLY A 45 -7.48 -20.14 6.51
CA GLY A 45 -6.66 -19.38 7.44
C GLY A 45 -7.40 -18.17 8.01
N TYR A 46 -7.24 -17.90 9.30
CA TYR A 46 -7.81 -16.74 9.97
C TYR A 46 -6.70 -15.81 10.46
N CYS A 47 -6.88 -14.51 10.21
CA CYS A 47 -5.98 -13.45 10.68
C CYS A 47 -6.77 -12.47 11.53
N TYR A 48 -6.44 -12.40 12.82
CA TYR A 48 -7.06 -11.47 13.76
C TYR A 48 -6.09 -10.32 14.03
N LEU A 49 -6.59 -9.10 13.90
CA LEU A 49 -5.88 -7.89 14.31
C LEU A 49 -6.42 -7.45 15.67
N TYR A 50 -5.54 -7.32 16.65
CA TYR A 50 -5.88 -6.88 17.99
C TYR A 50 -5.22 -5.53 18.28
N THR A 51 -6.01 -4.60 18.82
CA THR A 51 -5.55 -3.29 19.29
C THR A 51 -6.16 -2.99 20.65
N LYS A 52 -5.44 -2.21 21.48
CA LYS A 52 -5.97 -1.68 22.74
C LYS A 52 -6.63 -0.31 22.58
N LEU A 53 -6.56 0.28 21.38
CA LEU A 53 -7.19 1.57 21.11
C LEU A 53 -8.71 1.44 21.12
N GLU A 54 -9.40 2.35 21.79
CA GLU A 54 -10.86 2.41 21.78
C GLU A 54 -11.39 2.76 20.38
N SER A 55 -10.72 3.69 19.69
CA SER A 55 -11.00 4.01 18.29
C SER A 55 -10.07 3.21 17.39
N ILE A 56 -10.64 2.24 16.68
CA ILE A 56 -9.89 1.41 15.73
C ILE A 56 -9.50 2.27 14.51
N PRO A 57 -8.20 2.39 14.18
CA PRO A 57 -7.74 3.13 13.00
C PRO A 57 -8.40 2.61 11.72
N GLU A 58 -8.86 3.52 10.86
CA GLU A 58 -9.61 3.17 9.66
C GLU A 58 -8.81 2.25 8.73
N ARG A 59 -7.49 2.49 8.61
CA ARG A 59 -6.57 1.63 7.85
C ARG A 59 -6.60 0.15 8.24
N LEU A 60 -6.84 -0.15 9.53
CA LEU A 60 -6.93 -1.54 10.00
C LEU A 60 -8.26 -2.18 9.61
N LYS A 61 -9.35 -1.40 9.57
CA LYS A 61 -10.66 -1.87 9.10
C LYS A 61 -10.62 -2.13 7.59
N GLU A 62 -10.11 -1.17 6.83
CA GLU A 62 -9.93 -1.29 5.38
C GLU A 62 -9.03 -2.49 5.04
N PHE A 63 -7.92 -2.70 5.77
CA PHE A 63 -7.06 -3.88 5.61
C PHE A 63 -7.78 -5.20 5.92
N ALA A 64 -8.60 -5.25 6.97
CA ALA A 64 -9.35 -6.45 7.33
C ALA A 64 -10.46 -6.79 6.31
N ALA A 65 -10.96 -5.79 5.58
CA ALA A 65 -12.02 -5.95 4.59
C ALA A 65 -11.52 -6.46 3.23
N THR A 66 -10.20 -6.56 3.00
CA THR A 66 -9.64 -6.96 1.70
C THR A 66 -8.54 -8.01 1.81
N LEU A 67 -8.56 -8.98 0.89
CA LEU A 67 -7.49 -9.94 0.69
C LEU A 67 -6.53 -9.54 -0.45
N ASP A 68 -6.94 -8.57 -1.27
CA ASP A 68 -6.18 -8.11 -2.43
C ASP A 68 -4.96 -7.27 -2.00
N GLY A 69 -3.77 -7.70 -2.41
CA GLY A 69 -2.51 -7.02 -2.11
C GLY A 69 -2.38 -5.65 -2.77
N PHE A 70 -2.99 -5.43 -3.94
CA PHE A 70 -2.97 -4.13 -4.61
C PHE A 70 -3.80 -3.10 -3.84
N LYS A 71 -5.00 -3.49 -3.39
CA LYS A 71 -5.83 -2.64 -2.51
C LYS A 71 -5.12 -2.31 -1.20
N VAL A 72 -4.39 -3.28 -0.61
CA VAL A 72 -3.58 -3.01 0.58
C VAL A 72 -2.52 -1.94 0.32
N ALA A 73 -1.86 -1.97 -0.85
CA ALA A 73 -0.88 -0.95 -1.22
C ALA A 73 -1.51 0.43 -1.43
N GLU A 74 -2.71 0.50 -2.03
CA GLU A 74 -3.48 1.74 -2.20
C GLU A 74 -3.85 2.35 -0.85
N ILE A 75 -4.35 1.52 0.08
CA ILE A 75 -4.66 1.95 1.46
C ILE A 75 -3.38 2.47 2.15
N ASP A 76 -2.25 1.77 2.03
CA ASP A 76 -0.99 2.19 2.64
C ASP A 76 -0.53 3.56 2.10
N LEU A 77 -0.63 3.78 0.79
CA LEU A 77 -0.29 5.05 0.15
C LEU A 77 -1.20 6.20 0.62
N LYS A 78 -2.52 5.98 0.63
CA LYS A 78 -3.51 6.96 1.11
C LYS A 78 -3.24 7.38 2.55
N ASN A 79 -2.91 6.42 3.42
CA ASN A 79 -2.63 6.70 4.83
C ASN A 79 -1.31 7.46 5.05
N ARG A 80 -0.28 7.21 4.22
CA ARG A 80 0.96 8.01 4.25
C ARG A 80 0.70 9.46 3.83
N GLN A 81 -0.03 9.65 2.73
CA GLN A 81 -0.39 10.99 2.23
C GLN A 81 -1.19 11.79 3.27
N ALA A 82 -2.16 11.17 3.93
CA ALA A 82 -2.90 11.84 5.00
C ALA A 82 -2.01 12.24 6.19
N GLY A 83 -1.04 11.40 6.57
CA GLY A 83 -0.07 11.72 7.62
C GLY A 83 0.87 12.87 7.25
N ASP A 84 1.48 12.80 6.06
CA ASP A 84 2.40 13.84 5.56
C ASP A 84 1.73 15.21 5.42
N LEU A 85 0.44 15.24 5.06
CA LEU A 85 -0.33 16.48 4.92
C LEU A 85 -0.74 17.09 6.27
N LEU A 86 -0.95 16.25 7.30
CA LEU A 86 -1.42 16.68 8.62
C LEU A 86 -0.26 17.05 9.58
N ASP A 87 0.88 16.35 9.52
CA ASP A 87 1.99 16.51 10.49
C ASP A 87 3.13 17.42 10.02
N GLY A 88 3.06 18.00 8.81
CA GLY A 88 3.77 19.25 8.49
C GLY A 88 5.31 19.23 8.48
N THR A 89 5.97 18.07 8.31
CA THR A 89 7.41 18.01 8.03
C THR A 89 7.71 17.00 6.92
N ILE A 90 7.78 17.52 5.68
CA ILE A 90 8.30 16.80 4.51
C ILE A 90 9.80 16.59 4.73
N GLN A 91 10.21 15.40 5.20
CA GLN A 91 11.61 15.07 5.40
C GLN A 91 11.78 13.54 5.27
N HIS A 92 12.51 12.92 4.33
CA HIS A 92 13.43 13.34 3.28
C HIS A 92 13.35 12.33 2.11
N GLY A 93 13.52 12.81 0.87
CA GLY A 93 13.93 11.98 -0.27
C GLY A 93 13.03 12.12 -1.49
N GLU A 94 13.05 13.29 -2.12
CA GLU A 94 12.26 13.67 -3.29
C GLU A 94 10.74 13.64 -3.08
N THR A 95 10.12 14.78 -3.31
CA THR A 95 8.69 14.91 -3.57
C THR A 95 8.24 13.79 -4.50
N PHE A 96 7.56 12.77 -3.95
CA PHE A 96 6.72 11.88 -4.74
C PHE A 96 5.57 12.74 -5.26
N ASN A 97 5.83 13.48 -6.35
CA ASN A 97 4.79 13.85 -7.27
C ASN A 97 4.18 12.53 -7.71
N TYR A 98 3.01 12.22 -7.15
CA TYR A 98 2.20 11.11 -7.61
C TYR A 98 1.88 11.40 -9.08
N PHE A 99 2.69 10.81 -9.95
CA PHE A 99 2.41 10.71 -11.37
C PHE A 99 1.19 9.79 -11.45
N ASP A 100 0.01 10.38 -11.64
CA ASP A 100 -1.08 9.65 -12.26
C ASP A 100 -0.58 9.24 -13.65
N TYR A 101 -0.14 7.98 -13.75
CA TYR A 101 0.46 7.46 -14.98
C TYR A 101 -0.51 7.54 -16.15
N ASP A 102 -1.83 7.46 -15.90
CA ASP A 102 -2.80 7.44 -16.98
C ASP A 102 -3.09 8.85 -17.52
N GLU A 103 -3.34 9.82 -16.63
CA GLU A 103 -3.61 11.20 -17.08
C GLU A 103 -2.34 11.93 -17.55
N ASP A 104 -1.21 11.72 -16.88
CA ASP A 104 0.01 12.50 -17.16
C ASP A 104 0.79 11.96 -18.37
N ILE A 105 0.74 10.65 -18.65
CA ILE A 105 1.23 10.11 -19.93
C ILE A 105 0.39 10.64 -21.08
N ALA A 106 -0.94 10.67 -20.94
CA ALA A 106 -1.83 11.17 -21.98
C ALA A 106 -1.59 12.66 -22.27
N LEU A 107 -1.33 13.47 -21.25
CA LEU A 107 -1.02 14.88 -21.39
C LEU A 107 0.34 15.08 -22.07
N LYS A 108 1.40 14.41 -21.59
CA LYS A 108 2.74 14.48 -22.20
C LYS A 108 2.76 13.97 -23.63
N ALA A 109 1.99 12.92 -23.95
CA ALA A 109 1.83 12.42 -25.30
C ALA A 109 1.12 13.45 -26.21
N LYS A 110 0.06 14.10 -25.72
CA LYS A 110 -0.62 15.20 -26.45
C LYS A 110 0.30 16.39 -26.69
N GLU A 111 1.11 16.78 -25.71
CA GLU A 111 2.09 17.87 -25.86
C GLU A 111 3.17 17.54 -26.89
N ARG A 112 3.67 16.30 -26.89
CA ARG A 112 4.66 15.82 -27.87
C ARG A 112 4.08 15.80 -29.29
N LEU A 113 2.82 15.38 -29.44
CA LEU A 113 2.10 15.43 -30.72
C LEU A 113 1.86 16.87 -31.20
N LYS A 114 1.54 17.81 -30.29
CA LYS A 114 1.42 19.24 -30.64
C LYS A 114 2.76 19.81 -31.12
N LYS A 115 3.87 19.54 -30.43
CA LYS A 115 5.21 19.96 -30.87
C LYS A 115 5.58 19.40 -32.25
N PHE A 116 5.27 18.14 -32.51
CA PHE A 116 5.47 17.53 -33.84
C PHE A 116 4.62 18.18 -34.93
N LYS A 117 3.37 18.53 -34.65
CA LYS A 117 2.50 19.22 -35.62
C LYS A 117 2.95 20.66 -35.90
N ILE A 118 3.50 21.35 -34.92
CA ILE A 118 4.04 22.71 -35.07
C ILE A 118 5.32 22.67 -35.94
N SER A 119 6.22 21.71 -35.68
CA SER A 119 7.45 21.53 -36.46
C SER A 119 7.20 21.21 -37.94
N GLN A 120 6.12 20.48 -38.27
CA GLN A 120 5.75 20.17 -39.67
C GLN A 120 5.06 21.34 -40.38
N ASN A 121 4.45 22.28 -39.64
CA ASN A 121 3.76 23.44 -40.23
C ASN A 121 4.72 24.61 -40.54
N ASP A 122 5.88 24.66 -39.89
CA ASP A 122 6.93 25.65 -40.16
C ASP A 122 7.85 25.25 -41.33
N GLU A 123 7.93 23.96 -41.70
CA GLU A 123 8.67 23.50 -42.90
C GLU A 123 7.88 23.63 -44.21
N MET A 124 6.59 24.00 -44.15
CA MET A 124 5.72 24.18 -45.32
C MET A 124 5.30 25.65 -45.52
N LYS A 125 6.23 26.57 -45.25
CA LYS A 125 6.13 27.98 -45.67
C LYS A 125 7.43 28.41 -46.37
N PHE A 126 7.63 27.91 -47.59
CA PHE A 126 8.37 28.58 -48.65
C PHE A 126 7.72 28.22 -49.99
#